data_AF-A0A3N5RZS2-F1
#
_entry.id   AF-A0A3N5RZS2-F1
#
_cell.length_a   1.000
_cell.length_b   1.000
_cell.length_c   1.000
_cell.angle_alpha   90.00
_cell.angle_beta   90.00
_cell.angle_gamma   90.00
#
_symmetry.space_group_name_H-M   'P 1'
#
loop_
_entity.id
_entity.type
_entity.pdbx_description
1 polymer ?
#
loop_
_entity_poly.entity_id
_entity_poly.type
_entity_poly.pdbx_seq_one_letter_code
_entity_poly.pdbx_strand_id
1 'polypeptide(L)'
;MHDVGSAGVRRGMGPRWSAQCAVAERIDGFGGTARQSTNWHRNPGEHTPPTRNAGGERSLCFAEYFRTKLQQYSLGRIAFPTEQGVGVATSRHRSVEALNRWQELAPERHADGSPSSRLRSGSSGRYNPPRTRCRFTPPRSPARIPGFPMVHRRSRLLPLLLAAPLLANAFAGPLRAADDAPGVRLLVLVVFDQMRGDYLTRWEKHFGEGGFRRLMREGAVFDACHYPFAATFTATGHASLATGCSPDRHGIVGNEWVDRKSIVLTASVASTRYDRVPSAGNAAQTSAGSRVSPELLTAETLPDVLKQSSSGQSRIVSLSLKDRSAILLAGKGATACYWFDEESGMFVTSQFYSRQLHPWVESFNRERHTDSWFDRPWQPLRPELDYDSLIGPDRARGEAAGVRQGVAFPHPTNGGLPQPGPAYYAALTTSPYGNELLLELALRAIESEKLGTRETADMLCLSFSSNDAIGHSWGPDSQEVFDATLRSDVVVEKLLESLDDRVGKGRYLLVLTSDHGICPLPEVSIAKGKSAGRVSISALQRAANAFL
;
A
#
# COMPACT_ATOMS: atom_id res chain seq x y z
N MET A 1 42.58 -13.68 47.40
CA MET A 1 41.42 -14.30 48.05
C MET A 1 40.20 -13.43 47.75
N HIS A 2 39.25 -14.00 46.98
CA HIS A 2 37.83 -13.65 46.73
C HIS A 2 37.46 -12.19 46.42
N ASP A 3 36.94 -11.77 45.26
CA ASP A 3 35.98 -12.28 44.25
C ASP A 3 34.48 -12.10 44.59
N VAL A 4 33.68 -11.87 43.54
CA VAL A 4 32.21 -11.68 43.40
C VAL A 4 31.67 -10.26 43.65
N GLY A 5 30.92 -9.59 42.76
CA GLY A 5 30.35 -9.99 41.47
C GLY A 5 29.62 -8.83 40.77
N SER A 6 29.59 -8.92 39.46
CA SER A 6 28.98 -8.01 38.49
C SER A 6 27.50 -8.33 38.28
N ALA A 7 26.65 -7.29 38.25
CA ALA A 7 25.26 -7.40 37.79
C ALA A 7 25.05 -6.44 36.61
N GLY A 8 25.05 -7.01 35.41
CA GLY A 8 24.83 -6.31 34.15
C GLY A 8 23.36 -5.88 33.97
N VAL A 9 23.18 -4.62 33.63
CA VAL A 9 21.91 -4.04 33.17
C VAL A 9 21.68 -4.51 31.72
N ARG A 10 20.74 -5.43 31.51
CA ARG A 10 20.24 -5.74 30.16
C ARG A 10 19.40 -4.56 29.66
N ARG A 11 19.98 -3.76 28.77
CA ARG A 11 19.23 -2.83 27.89
C ARG A 11 18.76 -3.61 26.66
N GLY A 12 17.45 -3.58 26.41
CA GLY A 12 16.83 -4.16 25.23
C GLY A 12 15.47 -3.50 25.01
N MET A 13 15.47 -2.33 24.38
CA MET A 13 14.28 -1.67 23.85
C MET A 13 14.67 -1.10 22.47
N GLY A 14 14.36 -1.86 21.41
CA GLY A 14 14.16 -1.26 20.10
C GLY A 14 12.75 -0.65 20.04
N PRO A 15 12.51 0.38 19.22
CA PRO A 15 11.19 0.97 19.10
C PRO A 15 10.23 -0.02 18.44
N ARG A 16 9.31 -0.59 19.21
CA ARG A 16 8.20 -1.40 18.71
C ARG A 16 7.11 -0.48 18.20
N TRP A 17 7.12 -0.18 16.90
CA TRP A 17 5.98 0.43 16.23
C TRP A 17 5.00 -0.67 15.79
N SER A 18 4.04 -0.99 16.66
CA SER A 18 2.87 -1.77 16.28
C SER A 18 1.64 -1.32 17.08
N ALA A 19 1.15 -0.13 16.77
CA ALA A 19 -0.21 0.27 17.15
C ALA A 19 -1.19 -0.29 16.11
N GLN A 20 -1.69 -1.50 16.34
CA GLN A 20 -2.80 -2.07 15.58
C GLN A 20 -4.11 -1.41 16.01
N CYS A 21 -4.69 -0.56 15.16
CA CYS A 21 -6.08 -0.14 15.31
C CYS A 21 -6.98 -1.15 14.58
N ALA A 22 -7.49 -2.14 15.32
CA ALA A 22 -8.58 -2.99 14.83
C ALA A 22 -9.91 -2.41 15.34
N VAL A 23 -10.73 -1.89 14.44
CA VAL A 23 -12.16 -1.65 14.72
C VAL A 23 -12.89 -2.93 14.31
N ALA A 24 -13.34 -3.71 15.30
CA ALA A 24 -14.26 -4.82 15.06
C ALA A 24 -15.68 -4.25 15.06
N GLU A 25 -16.30 -4.10 13.89
CA GLU A 25 -17.75 -3.93 13.81
C GLU A 25 -18.43 -5.27 14.07
N ARG A 26 -19.25 -5.34 15.12
CA ARG A 26 -20.19 -6.43 15.34
C ARG A 26 -21.28 -6.34 14.28
N ILE A 27 -21.36 -7.33 13.40
CA ILE A 27 -22.56 -7.57 12.59
C ILE A 27 -23.50 -8.38 13.46
N ASP A 28 -24.34 -7.70 14.25
CA ASP A 28 -25.46 -8.34 14.93
C ASP A 28 -26.64 -8.47 13.95
N GLY A 29 -27.23 -9.67 13.94
CA GLY A 29 -28.13 -10.18 12.92
C GLY A 29 -29.47 -9.46 12.79
N PHE A 30 -29.98 -9.52 11.56
CA PHE A 30 -31.35 -9.16 11.18
C PHE A 30 -32.39 -9.93 11.99
N GLY A 31 -33.31 -9.18 12.62
CA GLY A 31 -34.50 -9.74 13.26
C GLY A 31 -35.35 -8.66 13.92
N GLY A 32 -36.03 -7.83 13.14
CA GLY A 32 -36.97 -6.84 13.67
C GLY A 32 -37.76 -6.12 12.59
N THR A 33 -38.97 -6.59 12.33
CA THR A 33 -39.98 -5.91 11.52
C THR A 33 -40.51 -4.67 12.23
N ALA A 34 -40.40 -3.49 11.62
CA ALA A 34 -41.26 -2.35 11.93
C ALA A 34 -41.43 -1.44 10.69
N ARG A 35 -42.69 -1.10 10.41
CA ARG A 35 -43.17 -0.26 9.31
C ARG A 35 -42.91 1.23 9.57
N GLN A 36 -42.77 1.97 8.47
CA GLN A 36 -43.12 3.39 8.23
C GLN A 36 -42.45 4.47 9.11
N SER A 37 -41.73 5.41 8.49
CA SER A 37 -42.32 6.62 7.89
C SER A 37 -41.23 7.56 7.38
N THR A 38 -41.49 8.13 6.22
CA THR A 38 -40.77 9.21 5.55
C THR A 38 -41.04 10.54 6.24
N ASN A 39 -39.99 11.33 6.50
CA ASN A 39 -39.90 12.78 6.25
C ASN A 39 -38.75 13.37 7.07
N TRP A 40 -37.74 13.94 6.42
CA TRP A 40 -37.18 15.22 6.83
C TRP A 40 -36.68 15.99 5.61
N HIS A 41 -37.03 17.27 5.63
CA HIS A 41 -37.11 18.22 4.53
C HIS A 41 -35.76 18.61 3.91
N ARG A 42 -35.77 18.76 2.59
CA ARG A 42 -34.88 19.65 1.83
C ARG A 42 -35.28 21.09 2.10
N ASN A 43 -34.29 21.98 2.20
CA ASN A 43 -34.46 23.38 1.81
C ASN A 43 -33.45 23.70 0.67
N PRO A 44 -33.88 24.41 -0.39
CA PRO A 44 -33.11 24.60 -1.62
C PRO A 44 -32.29 25.90 -1.58
N GLY A 45 -31.07 25.85 -2.11
CA GLY A 45 -30.26 27.01 -2.43
C GLY A 45 -29.38 26.64 -3.62
N GLU A 46 -29.62 27.34 -4.73
CA GLU A 46 -29.18 27.02 -6.08
C GLU A 46 -27.66 27.10 -6.26
N HIS A 47 -27.06 26.04 -6.79
CA HIS A 47 -25.98 26.13 -7.78
C HIS A 47 -26.10 24.92 -8.72
N THR A 48 -26.66 25.17 -9.90
CA THR A 48 -26.63 24.25 -11.05
C THR A 48 -25.17 23.93 -11.41
N PRO A 49 -24.74 22.65 -11.44
CA PRO A 49 -23.46 22.29 -12.05
C PRO A 49 -23.58 22.38 -13.58
N PRO A 50 -22.53 22.81 -14.30
CA PRO A 50 -22.57 22.82 -15.76
C PRO A 50 -22.64 21.38 -16.29
N THR A 51 -23.56 21.18 -17.23
CA THR A 51 -23.75 19.96 -18.00
C THR A 51 -22.44 19.54 -18.67
N ARG A 52 -21.90 18.37 -18.28
CA ARG A 52 -20.82 17.71 -19.01
C ARG A 52 -21.27 17.43 -20.45
N ASN A 53 -20.45 17.88 -21.40
CA ASN A 53 -20.54 17.47 -22.79
C ASN A 53 -20.53 15.94 -22.89
N ALA A 54 -21.48 15.41 -23.65
CA ALA A 54 -21.57 14.02 -24.03
C ALA A 54 -20.44 13.69 -25.03
N GLY A 55 -19.26 13.39 -24.52
CA GLY A 55 -18.20 12.66 -25.22
C GLY A 55 -17.94 11.38 -24.44
N GLY A 56 -18.28 10.23 -25.02
CA GLY A 56 -18.16 8.93 -24.37
C GLY A 56 -16.70 8.51 -24.19
N GLU A 57 -16.05 8.97 -23.13
CA GLU A 57 -14.84 8.34 -22.62
C GLU A 57 -15.24 7.24 -21.63
N ARG A 58 -15.00 5.99 -22.02
CA ARG A 58 -15.10 4.86 -21.09
C ARG A 58 -14.04 5.08 -20.02
N SER A 59 -14.45 5.14 -18.75
CA SER A 59 -13.53 5.12 -17.61
C SER A 59 -12.73 3.82 -17.67
N LEU A 60 -11.50 3.88 -18.19
CA LEU A 60 -10.55 2.76 -18.13
C LEU A 60 -10.17 2.54 -16.67
N CYS A 61 -10.05 1.29 -16.22
CA CYS A 61 -9.48 1.05 -14.90
C CYS A 61 -7.97 1.40 -14.91
N PHE A 62 -7.38 1.74 -13.76
CA PHE A 62 -5.97 2.14 -13.66
C PHE A 62 -5.03 1.16 -14.36
N ALA A 63 -5.27 -0.15 -14.21
CA ALA A 63 -4.47 -1.19 -14.85
C ALA A 63 -4.58 -1.15 -16.39
N GLU A 64 -5.77 -0.90 -16.95
CA GLU A 64 -5.97 -0.74 -18.38
C GLU A 64 -5.35 0.56 -18.90
N TYR A 65 -5.53 1.68 -18.20
CA TYR A 65 -4.90 2.96 -18.58
C TYR A 65 -3.38 2.86 -18.55
N PHE A 66 -2.80 2.32 -17.47
CA PHE A 66 -1.37 2.14 -17.33
C PHE A 66 -0.83 1.22 -18.43
N ARG A 67 -1.51 0.11 -18.72
CA ARG A 67 -1.19 -0.77 -19.84
C ARG A 67 -1.25 -0.03 -21.17
N THR A 68 -2.32 0.74 -21.43
CA THR A 68 -2.47 1.54 -22.65
C THR A 68 -1.36 2.56 -22.78
N LYS A 69 -0.94 3.22 -21.70
CA LYS A 69 0.21 4.14 -21.72
C LYS A 69 1.52 3.42 -21.98
N LEU A 70 1.79 2.29 -21.32
CA LEU A 70 2.97 1.49 -21.63
C LEU A 70 2.99 1.02 -23.10
N GLN A 71 1.84 0.60 -23.64
CA GLN A 71 1.71 0.21 -25.04
C GLN A 71 1.87 1.41 -25.99
N GLN A 72 1.28 2.55 -25.66
CA GLN A 72 1.36 3.80 -26.44
C GLN A 72 2.81 4.30 -26.56
N TYR A 73 3.64 4.10 -25.53
CA TYR A 73 5.04 4.54 -25.51
C TYR A 73 6.05 3.46 -25.93
N SER A 74 5.63 2.43 -26.67
CA SER A 74 6.50 1.33 -27.14
C SER A 74 7.21 0.53 -26.03
N LEU A 75 6.74 0.66 -24.78
CA LEU A 75 7.12 -0.21 -23.64
C LEU A 75 6.27 -1.50 -23.60
N GLY A 76 5.36 -1.68 -24.56
CA GLY A 76 4.38 -2.77 -24.63
C GLY A 76 4.92 -4.19 -24.90
N ARG A 77 6.24 -4.41 -24.94
CA ARG A 77 6.82 -5.77 -24.89
C ARG A 77 6.84 -6.36 -23.48
N ILE A 78 6.45 -5.57 -22.47
CA ILE A 78 6.23 -6.00 -21.09
C ILE A 78 4.89 -6.76 -21.04
N ALA A 79 4.95 -8.09 -21.11
CA ALA A 79 3.79 -8.95 -20.94
C ALA A 79 3.44 -9.04 -19.45
N PHE A 80 2.31 -8.44 -19.05
CA PHE A 80 1.72 -8.69 -17.74
C PHE A 80 0.93 -10.01 -17.77
N PRO A 81 0.86 -10.78 -16.66
CA PRO A 81 -0.08 -11.88 -16.55
C PRO A 81 -1.50 -11.34 -16.76
N THR A 82 -2.14 -11.74 -17.86
CA THR A 82 -3.54 -11.36 -18.13
C THR A 82 -4.47 -12.16 -17.22
N GLU A 83 -5.33 -11.47 -16.48
CA GLU A 83 -6.60 -12.06 -16.04
C GLU A 83 -7.42 -12.43 -17.28
N GLN A 84 -7.49 -13.72 -17.59
CA GLN A 84 -8.55 -14.22 -18.46
C GLN A 84 -9.88 -14.07 -17.73
N GLY A 85 -10.85 -13.50 -18.43
CA GLY A 85 -12.09 -12.96 -17.90
C GLY A 85 -12.85 -13.87 -16.93
N VAL A 86 -13.37 -13.24 -15.88
CA VAL A 86 -14.39 -13.82 -15.02
C VAL A 86 -15.70 -13.88 -15.80
N GLY A 87 -15.84 -14.94 -16.60
CA GLY A 87 -17.15 -15.47 -16.95
C GLY A 87 -17.78 -16.03 -15.68
N VAL A 88 -18.98 -15.55 -15.34
CA VAL A 88 -19.82 -16.10 -14.28
C VAL A 88 -20.14 -17.55 -14.63
N ALA A 89 -19.33 -18.49 -14.12
CA ALA A 89 -19.59 -19.92 -14.15
C ALA A 89 -20.02 -20.35 -12.75
N THR A 90 -21.32 -20.56 -12.58
CA THR A 90 -21.90 -21.22 -11.41
C THR A 90 -21.40 -22.66 -11.33
N SER A 91 -20.46 -22.97 -10.43
CA SER A 91 -20.11 -24.35 -10.09
C SER A 91 -20.80 -24.77 -8.80
N ARG A 92 -21.90 -25.50 -8.95
CA ARG A 92 -22.40 -26.41 -7.91
C ARG A 92 -21.50 -27.65 -7.90
N HIS A 93 -21.23 -28.12 -6.68
CA HIS A 93 -20.68 -29.44 -6.32
C HIS A 93 -19.21 -29.72 -6.62
N ARG A 94 -18.39 -29.60 -5.57
CA ARG A 94 -17.51 -30.67 -5.04
C ARG A 94 -16.86 -30.21 -3.73
N SER A 95 -17.55 -30.36 -2.61
CA SER A 95 -16.95 -30.23 -1.26
C SER A 95 -17.81 -30.95 -0.21
N VAL A 96 -18.03 -32.25 -0.38
CA VAL A 96 -18.53 -33.13 0.69
C VAL A 96 -17.74 -34.42 0.58
N GLU A 97 -16.48 -34.42 1.03
CA GLU A 97 -15.73 -35.66 1.30
C GLU A 97 -14.43 -35.49 2.14
N ALA A 98 -14.16 -34.31 2.72
CA ALA A 98 -12.95 -34.09 3.53
C ALA A 98 -13.27 -33.70 5.00
N LEU A 99 -14.37 -34.22 5.54
CA LEU A 99 -14.75 -34.02 6.95
C LEU A 99 -15.25 -35.33 7.58
N ASN A 100 -14.50 -36.43 7.40
CA ASN A 100 -14.75 -37.73 8.06
C ASN A 100 -13.48 -38.62 8.09
N ARG A 101 -12.33 -38.06 8.49
CA ARG A 101 -11.11 -38.85 8.75
C ARG A 101 -10.29 -38.29 9.92
N TRP A 102 -10.94 -38.15 11.07
CA TRP A 102 -10.28 -37.99 12.37
C TRP A 102 -11.06 -38.79 13.44
N GLN A 103 -11.14 -40.09 13.23
CA GLN A 103 -11.47 -41.08 14.24
C GLN A 103 -10.69 -42.34 13.89
N GLU A 104 -9.47 -42.45 14.42
CA GLU A 104 -8.77 -43.69 14.76
C GLU A 104 -7.37 -43.32 15.25
N LEU A 105 -6.83 -44.11 16.19
CA LEU A 105 -5.60 -43.92 16.98
C LEU A 105 -5.78 -43.24 18.34
N ALA A 106 -6.42 -43.97 19.26
CA ALA A 106 -6.07 -43.94 20.68
C ALA A 106 -5.08 -45.08 20.99
N PRO A 107 -4.09 -44.89 21.87
CA PRO A 107 -3.44 -45.99 22.56
C PRO A 107 -4.10 -46.25 23.92
N GLU A 108 -4.39 -47.51 24.19
CA GLU A 108 -4.88 -48.05 25.46
C GLU A 108 -3.91 -47.80 26.62
N ARG A 109 -4.42 -47.44 27.80
CA ARG A 109 -3.83 -47.83 29.10
C ARG A 109 -4.92 -48.11 30.14
N HIS A 110 -4.57 -49.08 30.98
CA HIS A 110 -5.37 -49.84 31.93
C HIS A 110 -6.05 -49.06 33.07
N ALA A 111 -7.07 -49.73 33.61
CA ALA A 111 -7.94 -49.39 34.73
C ALA A 111 -7.24 -49.39 36.11
N ASP A 112 -7.76 -48.59 37.05
CA ASP A 112 -8.25 -49.07 38.35
C ASP A 112 -8.97 -47.98 39.18
N GLY A 113 -9.98 -48.39 39.96
CA GLY A 113 -10.32 -47.77 41.27
C GLY A 113 -11.42 -46.70 41.38
N SER A 114 -12.64 -47.12 41.72
CA SER A 114 -13.83 -46.35 42.20
C SER A 114 -13.69 -45.74 43.63
N PRO A 115 -14.69 -45.11 44.32
CA PRO A 115 -16.07 -44.72 43.92
C PRO A 115 -16.63 -43.34 44.44
N SER A 116 -17.77 -42.93 43.86
CA SER A 116 -18.91 -42.17 44.45
C SER A 116 -18.74 -40.70 44.90
N SER A 117 -19.60 -39.76 44.45
CA SER A 117 -20.92 -39.52 45.06
C SER A 117 -21.90 -38.73 44.16
N ARG A 118 -23.17 -38.77 44.56
CA ARG A 118 -24.41 -38.67 43.78
C ARG A 118 -25.00 -37.25 43.66
N LEU A 119 -25.56 -37.01 42.47
CA LEU A 119 -26.90 -36.49 42.14
C LEU A 119 -27.46 -35.25 42.87
N ARG A 120 -27.91 -34.26 42.07
CA ARG A 120 -29.35 -33.92 41.99
C ARG A 120 -29.71 -33.32 40.62
N SER A 121 -30.87 -33.76 40.16
CA SER A 121 -31.51 -33.59 38.85
C SER A 121 -32.38 -32.34 38.75
N GLY A 122 -32.49 -31.79 37.54
CA GLY A 122 -33.55 -30.86 37.12
C GLY A 122 -33.89 -31.05 35.63
N SER A 123 -35.04 -31.67 35.39
CA SER A 123 -35.86 -31.82 34.15
C SER A 123 -35.44 -31.01 32.91
N SER A 124 -35.06 -31.65 31.79
CA SER A 124 -35.91 -32.27 30.74
C SER A 124 -36.75 -31.29 29.89
N GLY A 125 -36.17 -30.85 28.77
CA GLY A 125 -36.90 -30.29 27.63
C GLY A 125 -36.15 -30.67 26.35
N ARG A 126 -36.63 -31.72 25.64
CA ARG A 126 -36.12 -32.10 24.31
C ARG A 126 -36.61 -31.06 23.30
N TYR A 127 -35.70 -30.28 22.73
CA TYR A 127 -35.99 -29.44 21.58
C TYR A 127 -35.40 -30.11 20.33
N ASN A 128 -36.29 -30.64 19.49
CA ASN A 128 -35.96 -31.15 18.14
C ASN A 128 -36.10 -29.97 17.16
N PRO A 129 -35.04 -29.50 16.48
CA PRO A 129 -35.21 -28.55 15.40
C PRO A 129 -35.86 -29.24 14.18
N PRO A 130 -36.83 -28.61 13.51
CA PRO A 130 -37.50 -29.19 12.36
C PRO A 130 -36.55 -29.29 11.16
N ARG A 131 -36.50 -30.48 10.54
CA ARG A 131 -35.92 -30.67 9.20
C ARG A 131 -36.87 -30.09 8.16
N THR A 132 -36.78 -28.79 7.89
CA THR A 132 -37.40 -28.19 6.71
C THR A 132 -36.55 -28.50 5.48
N ARG A 133 -36.98 -29.50 4.70
CA ARG A 133 -36.52 -29.71 3.32
C ARG A 133 -37.09 -28.58 2.45
N CYS A 134 -36.30 -27.55 2.16
CA CYS A 134 -36.58 -26.65 1.04
C CYS A 134 -36.39 -27.42 -0.27
N ARG A 135 -37.48 -27.86 -0.90
CA ARG A 135 -37.49 -28.30 -2.30
C ARG A 135 -37.38 -27.06 -3.18
N PHE A 136 -36.27 -26.93 -3.88
CA PHE A 136 -36.11 -25.96 -4.95
C PHE A 136 -36.69 -26.57 -6.24
N THR A 137 -37.87 -26.13 -6.66
CA THR A 137 -38.43 -26.40 -7.99
C THR A 137 -37.78 -25.45 -9.01
N PRO A 138 -37.12 -25.94 -10.08
CA PRO A 138 -36.60 -25.08 -11.13
C PRO A 138 -37.74 -24.50 -11.99
N PRO A 139 -37.60 -23.29 -12.54
CA PRO A 139 -38.59 -22.71 -13.42
C PRO A 139 -38.72 -23.48 -14.75
N ARG A 140 -39.96 -23.53 -15.24
CA ARG A 140 -40.39 -24.18 -16.47
C ARG A 140 -39.77 -23.53 -17.71
N SER A 141 -39.31 -24.37 -18.65
CA SER A 141 -38.90 -24.00 -20.01
C SER A 141 -40.02 -23.26 -20.75
N PRO A 142 -39.73 -22.24 -21.57
CA PRO A 142 -40.73 -21.65 -22.43
C PRO A 142 -41.08 -22.61 -23.58
N ALA A 143 -42.38 -22.61 -23.88
CA ALA A 143 -43.07 -23.53 -24.77
C ALA A 143 -42.66 -23.40 -26.24
N ARG A 144 -42.68 -24.56 -26.92
CA ARG A 144 -42.79 -24.67 -28.38
C ARG A 144 -44.09 -24.03 -28.86
N ILE A 145 -44.02 -23.25 -29.93
CA ILE A 145 -45.18 -22.78 -30.73
C ILE A 145 -44.93 -23.21 -32.19
N PRO A 146 -46.00 -23.58 -32.95
CA PRO A 146 -45.96 -24.70 -33.89
C PRO A 146 -45.60 -24.31 -35.33
N GLY A 147 -45.20 -25.32 -36.09
CA GLY A 147 -44.85 -25.20 -37.51
C GLY A 147 -46.05 -24.94 -38.42
N PHE A 148 -45.76 -24.33 -39.56
CA PHE A 148 -46.58 -24.31 -40.77
C PHE A 148 -45.67 -24.37 -42.01
N PRO A 149 -46.18 -24.85 -43.16
CA PRO A 149 -45.45 -25.71 -44.06
C PRO A 149 -44.63 -24.97 -45.14
N MET A 150 -43.58 -25.64 -45.60
CA MET A 150 -42.91 -25.33 -46.86
C MET A 150 -43.88 -25.53 -48.03
N VAL A 151 -44.10 -24.46 -48.80
CA VAL A 151 -44.62 -24.54 -50.17
C VAL A 151 -43.56 -23.97 -51.11
N HIS A 152 -43.10 -24.79 -52.05
CA HIS A 152 -42.26 -24.39 -53.16
C HIS A 152 -43.01 -23.43 -54.09
N ARG A 153 -42.42 -22.27 -54.40
CA ARG A 153 -42.63 -21.63 -55.70
C ARG A 153 -41.33 -21.01 -56.21
N ARG A 154 -40.87 -21.57 -57.33
CA ARG A 154 -39.80 -21.06 -58.17
C ARG A 154 -40.19 -19.69 -58.71
N SER A 155 -39.29 -18.71 -58.68
CA SER A 155 -39.29 -17.57 -59.62
C SER A 155 -37.89 -16.96 -59.67
N ARG A 156 -37.36 -16.94 -60.89
CA ARG A 156 -36.06 -16.39 -61.30
C ARG A 156 -36.12 -14.85 -61.26
N LEU A 157 -34.99 -14.18 -60.93
CA LEU A 157 -34.51 -12.85 -61.38
C LEU A 157 -33.22 -12.54 -60.57
N LEU A 158 -32.03 -12.82 -61.12
CA LEU A 158 -31.02 -11.88 -61.67
C LEU A 158 -30.32 -10.96 -60.62
N PRO A 159 -29.04 -10.59 -60.81
CA PRO A 159 -27.98 -10.77 -59.82
C PRO A 159 -27.29 -9.44 -59.51
N LEU A 160 -27.46 -8.89 -58.30
CA LEU A 160 -26.87 -7.58 -57.99
C LEU A 160 -26.46 -7.46 -56.51
N LEU A 161 -25.69 -8.43 -56.02
CA LEU A 161 -25.11 -8.38 -54.67
C LEU A 161 -23.73 -9.08 -54.61
N LEU A 162 -22.78 -8.63 -55.43
CA LEU A 162 -21.37 -9.08 -55.33
C LEU A 162 -20.34 -7.94 -55.30
N ALA A 163 -20.75 -6.69 -55.08
CA ALA A 163 -19.84 -5.55 -55.00
C ALA A 163 -19.93 -4.76 -53.67
N ALA A 164 -20.27 -5.42 -52.57
CA ALA A 164 -20.41 -4.77 -51.26
C ALA A 164 -19.73 -5.50 -50.07
N PRO A 165 -18.53 -6.11 -50.22
CA PRO A 165 -17.63 -6.24 -49.07
C PRO A 165 -16.26 -5.57 -49.24
N LEU A 166 -16.00 -4.86 -50.34
CA LEU A 166 -14.68 -4.27 -50.62
C LEU A 166 -14.48 -2.81 -50.17
N LEU A 167 -15.53 -2.11 -49.70
CA LEU A 167 -15.43 -0.72 -49.23
C LEU A 167 -15.35 -0.55 -47.71
N ALA A 168 -15.54 -1.63 -46.92
CA ALA A 168 -15.42 -1.57 -45.46
C ALA A 168 -13.97 -1.74 -44.96
N ASN A 169 -13.04 -2.18 -45.82
CA ASN A 169 -11.62 -2.33 -45.46
C ASN A 169 -10.74 -1.12 -45.82
N ALA A 170 -11.31 -0.05 -46.39
CA ALA A 170 -10.55 1.14 -46.79
C ALA A 170 -10.42 2.21 -45.67
N PHE A 171 -11.09 2.03 -44.52
CA PHE A 171 -11.00 2.95 -43.38
C PHE A 171 -10.33 2.38 -42.13
N ALA A 172 -9.84 1.13 -42.19
CA ALA A 172 -8.90 0.60 -41.20
C ALA A 172 -7.47 0.94 -41.65
N GLY A 173 -7.16 2.25 -41.72
CA GLY A 173 -5.75 2.64 -41.72
C GLY A 173 -5.10 2.05 -40.47
N PRO A 174 -3.85 1.55 -40.53
CA PRO A 174 -3.15 1.16 -39.33
C PRO A 174 -3.23 2.36 -38.37
N LEU A 175 -3.67 2.11 -37.13
CA LEU A 175 -3.41 3.01 -36.01
C LEU A 175 -1.90 3.19 -36.00
N ARG A 176 -1.45 4.23 -36.70
CA ARG A 176 -0.11 4.73 -36.62
C ARG A 176 -0.02 5.16 -35.16
N ALA A 177 0.58 4.31 -34.32
CA ALA A 177 1.05 4.76 -33.03
C ALA A 177 1.75 6.09 -33.31
N ALA A 178 1.39 7.12 -32.55
CA ALA A 178 1.99 8.42 -32.71
C ALA A 178 3.49 8.29 -32.36
N ASP A 179 4.29 7.93 -33.36
CA ASP A 179 5.75 7.73 -33.29
C ASP A 179 6.51 9.04 -33.06
N ASP A 180 5.79 10.18 -32.98
CA ASP A 180 6.37 11.51 -32.78
C ASP A 180 6.36 11.99 -31.32
N ALA A 181 5.73 11.26 -30.39
CA ALA A 181 5.90 11.54 -28.97
C ALA A 181 7.26 10.98 -28.53
N PRO A 182 8.18 11.80 -27.97
CA PRO A 182 9.46 11.28 -27.51
C PRO A 182 9.19 10.18 -26.47
N GLY A 183 9.60 8.95 -26.78
CA GLY A 183 9.28 7.79 -25.96
C GLY A 183 9.69 7.99 -24.50
N VAL A 184 8.86 7.51 -23.56
CA VAL A 184 9.13 7.57 -22.13
C VAL A 184 10.48 6.91 -21.84
N ARG A 185 11.41 7.69 -21.30
CA ARG A 185 12.76 7.25 -20.92
C ARG A 185 12.91 7.02 -19.42
N LEU A 186 11.99 7.55 -18.60
CA LEU A 186 11.99 7.32 -17.16
C LEU A 186 10.58 7.07 -16.64
N LEU A 187 10.38 5.94 -15.98
CA LEU A 187 9.19 5.68 -15.19
C LEU A 187 9.48 6.09 -13.74
N VAL A 188 8.63 6.90 -13.15
CA VAL A 188 8.77 7.35 -11.75
C VAL A 188 7.57 6.87 -10.96
N LEU A 189 7.77 5.96 -10.02
CA LEU A 189 6.74 5.51 -9.08
C LEU A 189 6.95 6.21 -7.74
N VAL A 190 6.04 7.11 -7.38
CA VAL A 190 6.02 7.82 -6.10
C VAL A 190 4.94 7.23 -5.21
N VAL A 191 5.33 6.80 -4.03
CA VAL A 191 4.43 6.30 -2.99
C VAL A 191 4.55 7.22 -1.77
N PHE A 192 3.47 7.90 -1.40
CA PHE A 192 3.38 8.52 -0.08
C PHE A 192 2.72 7.52 0.88
N ASP A 193 3.50 7.01 1.82
CA ASP A 193 3.09 5.97 2.78
C ASP A 193 1.93 6.48 3.64
N GLN A 194 0.85 5.71 3.77
CA GLN A 194 -0.35 6.09 4.52
C GLN A 194 -1.14 7.33 4.01
N MET A 195 -0.88 7.78 2.78
CA MET A 195 -1.63 8.89 2.17
C MET A 195 -3.05 8.47 1.79
N ARG A 196 -4.04 8.93 2.57
CA ARG A 196 -5.45 8.68 2.25
C ARG A 196 -5.86 9.36 0.94
N GLY A 197 -6.71 8.69 0.17
CA GLY A 197 -7.19 9.21 -1.12
C GLY A 197 -7.97 10.52 -1.02
N ASP A 198 -8.55 10.84 0.13
CA ASP A 198 -9.29 12.10 0.32
C ASP A 198 -8.40 13.32 0.57
N TYR A 199 -7.11 13.15 0.90
CA TYR A 199 -6.25 14.30 1.24
C TYR A 199 -6.05 15.27 0.07
N LEU A 200 -5.93 14.76 -1.16
CA LEU A 200 -5.72 15.59 -2.33
C LEU A 200 -6.90 16.52 -2.60
N THR A 201 -8.12 16.02 -2.50
CA THR A 201 -9.34 16.81 -2.73
C THR A 201 -9.72 17.64 -1.50
N ARG A 202 -9.54 17.10 -0.29
CA ARG A 202 -9.83 17.79 0.97
C ARG A 202 -9.03 19.08 1.12
N TRP A 203 -7.78 19.09 0.66
CA TRP A 203 -6.85 20.21 0.87
C TRP A 203 -6.38 20.91 -0.41
N GLU A 204 -7.00 20.60 -1.55
CA GLU A 204 -6.62 21.11 -2.88
C GLU A 204 -6.40 22.63 -2.95
N LYS A 205 -7.26 23.40 -2.27
CA LYS A 205 -7.20 24.87 -2.28
C LYS A 205 -5.99 25.46 -1.56
N HIS A 206 -5.24 24.65 -0.81
CA HIS A 206 -4.08 25.06 -0.04
C HIS A 206 -2.74 24.66 -0.68
N PHE A 207 -2.78 23.84 -1.73
CA PHE A 207 -1.60 23.43 -2.50
C PHE A 207 -1.12 24.52 -3.46
N GLY A 208 0.17 24.47 -3.78
CA GLY A 208 0.77 25.25 -4.86
C GLY A 208 0.37 24.70 -6.24
N GLU A 209 0.66 25.47 -7.29
CA GLU A 209 0.27 25.09 -8.66
C GLU A 209 1.21 24.07 -9.33
N GLY A 210 2.44 23.90 -8.79
CA GLY A 210 3.48 23.04 -9.37
C GLY A 210 3.53 21.61 -8.83
N GLY A 211 2.87 21.31 -7.70
CA GLY A 211 2.88 20.00 -7.05
C GLY A 211 1.69 19.11 -7.43
N PHE A 212 0.87 18.71 -6.45
CA PHE A 212 -0.30 17.87 -6.63
C PHE A 212 -1.32 18.46 -7.61
N ARG A 213 -1.56 19.78 -7.57
CA ARG A 213 -2.48 20.44 -8.52
C ARG A 213 -2.01 20.28 -9.97
N ARG A 214 -0.69 20.32 -10.21
CA ARG A 214 -0.13 20.03 -11.53
C ARG A 214 -0.46 18.61 -11.96
N LEU A 215 -0.22 17.62 -11.10
CA LEU A 215 -0.55 16.22 -11.40
C LEU A 215 -2.04 16.02 -11.69
N MET A 216 -2.92 16.64 -10.92
CA MET A 216 -4.37 16.53 -11.10
C MET A 216 -4.87 17.23 -12.38
N ARG A 217 -4.25 18.36 -12.76
CA ARG A 217 -4.61 19.13 -13.96
C ARG A 217 -4.07 18.53 -15.25
N GLU A 218 -2.84 18.00 -15.22
CA GLU A 218 -2.11 17.56 -16.41
C GLU A 218 -2.08 16.03 -16.56
N GLY A 219 -2.45 15.29 -15.51
CA GLY A 219 -2.42 13.83 -15.47
C GLY A 219 -3.79 13.16 -15.62
N ALA A 220 -3.80 11.85 -15.39
CA ALA A 220 -5.02 11.07 -15.23
C ALA A 220 -5.23 10.76 -13.75
N VAL A 221 -6.39 11.14 -13.23
CA VAL A 221 -6.74 10.95 -11.81
C VAL A 221 -7.69 9.78 -11.67
N PHE A 222 -7.33 8.84 -10.79
CA PHE A 222 -8.16 7.72 -10.39
C PHE A 222 -8.51 7.90 -8.91
N ASP A 223 -9.69 8.43 -8.64
CA ASP A 223 -10.18 8.77 -7.30
C ASP A 223 -10.85 7.59 -6.57
N ALA A 224 -11.16 6.52 -7.29
CA ALA A 224 -11.78 5.28 -6.78
C ALA A 224 -10.85 4.07 -6.90
N CYS A 225 -9.60 4.20 -6.43
CA CYS A 225 -8.64 3.10 -6.36
C CYS A 225 -8.66 2.42 -4.98
N HIS A 226 -8.85 1.09 -4.97
CA HIS A 226 -8.93 0.31 -3.74
C HIS A 226 -8.04 -0.92 -3.81
N TYR A 227 -7.43 -1.27 -2.68
CA TYR A 227 -6.77 -2.56 -2.51
C TYR A 227 -7.83 -3.67 -2.38
N PRO A 228 -7.80 -4.72 -3.23
CA PRO A 228 -8.78 -5.80 -3.20
C PRO A 228 -8.51 -6.83 -2.09
N PHE A 229 -7.79 -6.44 -1.04
CA PHE A 229 -7.37 -7.30 0.06
C PHE A 229 -7.44 -6.57 1.41
N ALA A 230 -7.61 -7.33 2.49
CA ALA A 230 -7.83 -6.78 3.82
C ALA A 230 -6.56 -6.28 4.53
N ALA A 231 -5.41 -6.91 4.25
CA ALA A 231 -4.15 -6.59 4.91
C ALA A 231 -3.48 -5.36 4.27
N THR A 232 -4.04 -4.17 4.53
CA THR A 232 -3.51 -2.89 4.04
C THR A 232 -2.35 -2.40 4.91
N PHE A 233 -1.24 -3.15 4.89
CA PHE A 233 0.02 -2.82 5.55
C PHE A 233 1.06 -2.37 4.53
N THR A 234 2.07 -1.63 4.99
CA THR A 234 3.14 -1.09 4.14
C THR A 234 3.76 -2.13 3.20
N ALA A 235 4.28 -3.24 3.73
CA ALA A 235 4.94 -4.26 2.91
C ALA A 235 4.00 -4.86 1.85
N THR A 236 2.76 -5.14 2.24
CA THR A 236 1.76 -5.71 1.35
C THR A 236 1.40 -4.74 0.23
N GLY A 237 1.11 -3.48 0.57
CA GLY A 237 0.81 -2.44 -0.41
C GLY A 237 1.95 -2.21 -1.41
N HIS A 238 3.18 -2.07 -0.93
CA HIS A 238 4.36 -1.88 -1.79
C HIS A 238 4.61 -3.08 -2.72
N ALA A 239 4.50 -4.32 -2.21
CA ALA A 239 4.62 -5.51 -3.03
C ALA A 239 3.52 -5.61 -4.09
N SER A 240 2.27 -5.26 -3.75
CA SER A 240 1.16 -5.24 -4.71
C SER A 240 1.36 -4.17 -5.80
N LEU A 241 1.84 -2.98 -5.43
CA LEU A 241 2.17 -1.91 -6.39
C LEU A 241 3.29 -2.33 -7.35
N ALA A 242 4.33 -2.99 -6.85
CA ALA A 242 5.45 -3.43 -7.66
C ALA A 242 5.11 -4.60 -8.59
N THR A 243 4.18 -5.48 -8.21
CA THR A 243 3.88 -6.73 -8.93
C THR A 243 2.57 -6.71 -9.71
N GLY A 244 1.67 -5.76 -9.42
CA GLY A 244 0.30 -5.76 -9.93
C GLY A 244 -0.56 -6.92 -9.41
N CYS A 245 -0.09 -7.63 -8.37
CA CYS A 245 -0.74 -8.82 -7.83
C CYS A 245 -1.21 -8.61 -6.38
N SER A 246 -2.11 -9.48 -5.90
CA SER A 246 -2.53 -9.52 -4.49
C SER A 246 -1.58 -10.39 -3.63
N PRO A 247 -1.61 -10.26 -2.28
CA PRO A 247 -0.71 -10.98 -1.38
C PRO A 247 -0.75 -12.50 -1.45
N ASP A 248 -1.86 -13.09 -1.89
CA ASP A 248 -1.96 -14.54 -2.17
C ASP A 248 -1.05 -15.00 -3.32
N ARG A 249 -0.61 -14.09 -4.19
CA ARG A 249 0.30 -14.36 -5.32
C ARG A 249 1.74 -13.97 -5.03
N HIS A 250 1.97 -12.76 -4.51
CA HIS A 250 3.32 -12.26 -4.27
C HIS A 250 3.90 -12.67 -2.90
N GLY A 251 3.09 -13.28 -2.03
CA GLY A 251 3.54 -13.91 -0.77
C GLY A 251 3.76 -12.96 0.41
N ILE A 252 3.68 -11.64 0.20
CA ILE A 252 3.91 -10.63 1.24
C ILE A 252 2.60 -10.25 1.92
N VAL A 253 2.22 -11.02 2.93
CA VAL A 253 0.90 -10.94 3.59
C VAL A 253 0.81 -9.92 4.73
N GLY A 254 1.92 -9.30 5.10
CA GLY A 254 1.98 -8.23 6.11
C GLY A 254 3.41 -7.72 6.29
N ASN A 255 3.59 -6.75 7.18
CA ASN A 255 4.93 -6.26 7.55
C ASN A 255 5.78 -7.35 8.20
N GLU A 256 5.13 -8.21 8.99
CA GLU A 256 5.70 -9.38 9.65
C GLU A 256 4.64 -10.48 9.73
N TRP A 257 5.06 -11.74 9.80
CA TRP A 257 4.18 -12.88 10.04
C TRP A 257 4.90 -14.01 10.78
N VAL A 258 4.15 -14.87 11.46
CA VAL A 258 4.74 -16.08 12.07
C VAL A 258 5.02 -17.11 10.97
N ASP A 259 6.29 -17.43 10.75
CA ASP A 259 6.68 -18.55 9.89
C ASP A 259 6.24 -19.86 10.54
N ARG A 260 5.38 -20.63 9.87
CA ARG A 260 4.76 -21.83 10.45
C ARG A 260 5.75 -22.96 10.72
N LYS A 261 6.91 -22.98 10.05
CA LYS A 261 7.89 -24.06 10.20
C LYS A 261 8.79 -23.83 11.41
N SER A 262 9.21 -22.59 11.61
CA SER A 262 10.10 -22.17 12.69
C SER A 262 9.36 -21.63 13.91
N ILE A 263 8.09 -21.23 13.75
CA ILE A 263 7.27 -20.52 14.75
C ILE A 263 7.95 -19.20 15.18
N VAL A 264 8.66 -18.56 14.25
CA VAL A 264 9.34 -17.28 14.46
C VAL A 264 8.60 -16.17 13.73
N LEU A 265 8.38 -15.05 14.42
CA LEU A 265 7.90 -13.82 13.80
C LEU A 265 8.99 -13.33 12.82
N THR A 266 8.64 -13.30 11.55
CA THR A 266 9.55 -13.03 10.43
C THR A 266 9.10 -11.75 9.74
N ALA A 267 10.02 -10.80 9.57
CA ALA A 267 9.76 -9.58 8.82
C ALA A 267 9.67 -9.85 7.31
N SER A 268 8.90 -9.02 6.61
CA SER A 268 8.58 -9.15 5.18
C SER A 268 9.76 -9.22 4.23
N VAL A 269 10.89 -8.65 4.63
CA VAL A 269 12.14 -8.63 3.88
C VAL A 269 13.28 -9.30 4.63
N ALA A 270 13.00 -10.05 5.70
CA ALA A 270 14.03 -10.72 6.48
C ALA A 270 14.86 -11.69 5.61
N SER A 271 16.17 -11.73 5.85
CA SER A 271 17.09 -12.67 5.22
C SER A 271 18.04 -13.26 6.26
N THR A 272 18.56 -14.44 5.97
CA THR A 272 19.66 -15.04 6.74
C THR A 272 21.01 -14.90 6.03
N ARG A 273 21.04 -14.40 4.78
CA ARG A 273 22.21 -14.49 3.89
C ARG A 273 22.93 -13.18 3.61
N TYR A 274 22.21 -12.07 3.53
CA TYR A 274 22.77 -10.82 3.02
C TYR A 274 22.95 -9.80 4.14
N ASP A 275 24.21 -9.48 4.45
CA ASP A 275 24.52 -8.45 5.43
C ASP A 275 24.18 -7.05 4.90
N ARG A 276 23.96 -6.13 5.84
CA ARG A 276 23.82 -4.70 5.56
C ARG A 276 25.14 -4.12 5.05
N VAL A 277 25.05 -3.12 4.17
CA VAL A 277 26.17 -2.36 3.61
C VAL A 277 25.95 -0.85 3.81
N PRO A 278 26.89 -0.12 4.45
CA PRO A 278 28.09 -0.62 5.11
C PRO A 278 27.71 -1.49 6.32
N SER A 279 28.61 -2.41 6.70
CA SER A 279 28.44 -3.20 7.91
C SER A 279 28.31 -2.27 9.12
N ALA A 280 27.39 -2.59 10.04
CA ALA A 280 27.31 -1.88 11.31
C ALA A 280 28.67 -2.00 12.03
N GLY A 281 29.31 -0.88 12.35
CA GLY A 281 30.69 -0.79 12.84
C GLY A 281 31.00 -1.59 14.13
N ASN A 282 29.99 -2.17 14.77
CA ASN A 282 30.14 -3.13 15.87
C ASN A 282 29.59 -4.50 15.46
N ALA A 283 30.49 -5.40 15.05
CA ALA A 283 30.19 -6.77 14.64
C ALA A 283 29.48 -7.66 15.70
N ALA A 284 29.25 -7.14 16.92
CA ALA A 284 28.65 -7.88 18.03
C ALA A 284 27.11 -7.75 18.13
N GLN A 285 26.46 -6.96 17.26
CA GLN A 285 25.00 -6.79 17.25
C GLN A 285 24.41 -6.86 15.84
N THR A 286 24.81 -7.83 15.02
CA THR A 286 23.95 -8.26 13.90
C THR A 286 22.82 -9.11 14.47
N SER A 287 21.86 -8.48 15.14
CA SER A 287 20.58 -9.13 15.38
C SER A 287 20.01 -9.58 14.02
N ALA A 288 19.29 -10.69 14.00
CA ALA A 288 18.69 -11.25 12.77
C ALA A 288 17.82 -10.24 11.98
N GLY A 289 17.46 -9.09 12.57
CA GLY A 289 16.76 -7.99 11.92
C GLY A 289 17.62 -7.06 11.04
N SER A 290 18.95 -7.19 11.00
CA SER A 290 19.80 -6.35 10.12
C SER A 290 19.95 -6.90 8.70
N ARG A 291 19.61 -8.17 8.48
CA ARG A 291 19.78 -8.84 7.18
C ARG A 291 18.47 -8.80 6.42
N VAL A 292 18.45 -8.07 5.31
CA VAL A 292 17.23 -7.85 4.53
C VAL A 292 17.43 -8.04 3.03
N SER A 293 16.40 -8.54 2.35
CA SER A 293 16.42 -8.90 0.93
C SER A 293 14.99 -9.07 0.37
N PRO A 294 14.81 -9.09 -0.97
CA PRO A 294 13.52 -9.35 -1.61
C PRO A 294 13.21 -10.85 -1.76
N GLU A 295 13.91 -11.75 -1.06
CA GLU A 295 13.80 -13.19 -1.28
C GLU A 295 12.41 -13.78 -0.99
N LEU A 296 11.69 -13.19 -0.05
CA LEU A 296 10.33 -13.62 0.33
C LEU A 296 9.28 -13.16 -0.70
N LEU A 297 9.65 -12.28 -1.64
CA LEU A 297 8.80 -11.86 -2.74
C LEU A 297 8.83 -12.92 -3.85
N THR A 298 7.69 -13.59 -4.04
CA THR A 298 7.57 -14.73 -4.95
C THR A 298 7.17 -14.34 -6.37
N ALA A 299 6.45 -13.23 -6.52
CA ALA A 299 6.05 -12.72 -7.83
C ALA A 299 7.14 -11.84 -8.45
N GLU A 300 7.15 -11.79 -9.78
CA GLU A 300 7.99 -10.86 -10.54
C GLU A 300 7.46 -9.42 -10.40
N THR A 301 8.35 -8.46 -10.31
CA THR A 301 8.01 -7.03 -10.23
C THR A 301 8.13 -6.35 -11.58
N LEU A 302 7.42 -5.24 -11.79
CA LEU A 302 7.59 -4.37 -12.95
C LEU A 302 9.07 -3.96 -13.16
N PRO A 303 9.82 -3.53 -12.12
CA PRO A 303 11.26 -3.28 -12.27
C PRO A 303 12.08 -4.50 -12.72
N ASP A 304 11.76 -5.72 -12.25
CA ASP A 304 12.42 -6.94 -12.72
C ASP A 304 12.15 -7.18 -14.21
N VAL A 305 10.89 -7.04 -14.66
CA VAL A 305 10.53 -7.19 -16.08
C VAL A 305 11.19 -6.11 -16.94
N LEU A 306 11.25 -4.86 -16.47
CA LEU A 306 11.91 -3.77 -17.20
C LEU A 306 13.41 -4.03 -17.33
N LYS A 307 14.06 -4.50 -16.26
CA LYS A 307 15.47 -4.87 -16.27
C LYS A 307 15.73 -6.04 -17.23
N GLN A 308 14.87 -7.05 -17.25
CA GLN A 308 15.01 -8.21 -18.13
C GLN A 308 14.78 -7.84 -19.60
N SER A 309 13.71 -7.10 -19.90
CA SER A 309 13.35 -6.71 -21.28
C SER A 309 14.37 -5.79 -21.93
N SER A 310 15.12 -5.03 -21.13
CA SER A 310 16.24 -4.20 -21.60
C SER A 310 17.58 -4.95 -21.64
N SER A 311 17.59 -6.28 -21.49
CA SER A 311 18.83 -7.09 -21.39
C SER A 311 19.79 -6.57 -20.30
N GLY A 312 19.23 -6.10 -19.19
CA GLY A 312 19.96 -5.55 -18.05
C GLY A 312 20.40 -4.10 -18.19
N GLN A 313 20.11 -3.42 -19.32
CA GLN A 313 20.58 -2.05 -19.57
C GLN A 313 19.83 -0.99 -18.77
N SER A 314 18.53 -1.17 -18.51
CA SER A 314 17.74 -0.22 -17.70
C SER A 314 18.32 -0.04 -16.31
N ARG A 315 18.46 1.21 -15.85
CA ARG A 315 18.79 1.53 -14.47
C ARG A 315 17.50 1.54 -13.66
N ILE A 316 17.53 0.81 -12.55
CA ILE A 316 16.41 0.69 -11.62
C ILE A 316 16.89 1.20 -10.27
N VAL A 317 16.34 2.31 -9.80
CA VAL A 317 16.70 2.93 -8.53
C VAL A 317 15.48 2.92 -7.62
N SER A 318 15.62 2.42 -6.40
CA SER A 318 14.55 2.40 -5.39
C SER A 318 15.04 2.98 -4.07
N LEU A 319 14.36 4.02 -3.58
CA LEU A 319 14.76 4.78 -2.39
C LEU A 319 13.58 4.92 -1.44
N SER A 320 13.82 4.74 -0.14
CA SER A 320 12.83 4.99 0.90
C SER A 320 13.49 5.32 2.24
N LEU A 321 12.73 5.69 3.26
CA LEU A 321 13.21 5.69 4.64
C LEU A 321 13.05 4.31 5.29
N LYS A 322 12.18 3.44 4.74
CA LYS A 322 11.93 2.09 5.22
C LYS A 322 12.54 1.05 4.29
N ASP A 323 13.20 0.05 4.87
CA ASP A 323 13.79 -1.09 4.15
C ASP A 323 12.78 -1.83 3.26
N ARG A 324 11.66 -2.27 3.83
CA ARG A 324 10.59 -3.00 3.13
C ARG A 324 10.00 -2.21 1.98
N SER A 325 9.89 -0.89 2.11
CA SER A 325 9.33 -0.02 1.09
C SER A 325 10.29 0.12 -0.09
N ALA A 326 11.60 0.30 0.17
CA ALA A 326 12.61 0.32 -0.89
C ALA A 326 12.74 -1.05 -1.58
N ILE A 327 12.90 -2.12 -0.80
CA ILE A 327 13.21 -3.48 -1.29
C ILE A 327 12.06 -4.06 -2.10
N LEU A 328 10.81 -3.92 -1.64
CA LEU A 328 9.65 -4.52 -2.32
C LEU A 328 9.28 -3.76 -3.59
N LEU A 329 9.56 -2.46 -3.68
CA LEU A 329 9.47 -1.71 -4.95
C LEU A 329 10.65 -1.99 -5.88
N ALA A 330 11.83 -2.32 -5.35
CA ALA A 330 13.03 -2.59 -6.13
C ALA A 330 12.98 -3.92 -6.89
N GLY A 331 12.31 -4.92 -6.30
CA GLY A 331 12.42 -6.29 -6.76
C GLY A 331 13.82 -6.85 -6.59
N LYS A 332 14.20 -7.78 -7.47
CA LYS A 332 15.46 -8.54 -7.40
C LYS A 332 16.57 -7.94 -8.26
N GLY A 333 16.23 -7.23 -9.34
CA GLY A 333 17.16 -6.74 -10.36
C GLY A 333 17.59 -5.28 -10.22
N ALA A 334 17.32 -4.63 -9.08
CA ALA A 334 17.59 -3.21 -8.92
C ALA A 334 19.07 -2.85 -9.05
N THR A 335 19.34 -1.72 -9.71
CA THR A 335 20.68 -1.15 -9.83
C THR A 335 21.14 -0.52 -8.53
N ALA A 336 20.24 0.22 -7.87
CA ALA A 336 20.46 0.82 -6.57
C ALA A 336 19.19 0.67 -5.74
N CYS A 337 19.31 0.13 -4.53
CA CYS A 337 18.22 0.02 -3.58
C CYS A 337 18.72 0.49 -2.22
N TYR A 338 18.21 1.61 -1.74
CA TYR A 338 18.69 2.26 -0.52
C TYR A 338 17.54 2.62 0.42
N TRP A 339 17.79 2.45 1.71
CA TRP A 339 16.89 2.90 2.77
C TRP A 339 17.66 3.59 3.88
N PHE A 340 16.97 4.43 4.65
CA PHE A 340 17.57 5.15 5.77
C PHE A 340 17.71 4.24 6.99
N ASP A 341 18.88 4.24 7.61
CA ASP A 341 19.18 3.52 8.84
C ASP A 341 19.18 4.50 10.02
N GLU A 342 18.10 4.50 10.80
CA GLU A 342 17.95 5.38 11.96
C GLU A 342 18.98 5.12 13.06
N GLU A 343 19.71 4.00 13.04
CA GLU A 343 20.80 3.78 14.01
C GLU A 343 22.03 4.63 13.67
N SER A 344 22.38 4.74 12.39
CA SER A 344 23.58 5.47 11.94
C SER A 344 23.31 6.85 11.33
N GLY A 345 22.07 7.14 10.98
CA GLY A 345 21.70 8.36 10.25
C GLY A 345 22.19 8.37 8.81
N MET A 346 22.39 7.18 8.22
CA MET A 346 22.92 7.01 6.86
C MET A 346 21.95 6.23 5.98
N PHE A 347 22.02 6.45 4.67
CA PHE A 347 21.40 5.54 3.71
C PHE A 347 22.26 4.30 3.51
N VAL A 348 21.64 3.13 3.57
CA VAL A 348 22.28 1.82 3.57
C VAL A 348 21.61 0.91 2.54
N THR A 349 22.28 -0.18 2.18
CA THR A 349 21.75 -1.23 1.32
C THR A 349 22.06 -2.61 1.93
N SER A 350 21.80 -3.69 1.20
CA SER A 350 22.26 -5.03 1.56
C SER A 350 23.15 -5.63 0.48
N GLN A 351 23.96 -6.61 0.88
CA GLN A 351 24.81 -7.41 -0.01
C GLN A 351 24.04 -8.15 -1.11
N PHE A 352 22.71 -8.21 -1.01
CA PHE A 352 21.87 -8.69 -2.10
C PHE A 352 22.02 -7.78 -3.34
N TYR A 353 21.99 -6.45 -3.15
CA TYR A 353 22.06 -5.48 -4.24
C TYR A 353 23.49 -5.04 -4.56
N SER A 354 24.30 -4.79 -3.52
CA SER A 354 25.68 -4.35 -3.71
C SER A 354 26.55 -4.68 -2.50
N ARG A 355 27.83 -5.01 -2.75
CA ARG A 355 28.83 -5.24 -1.70
C ARG A 355 29.42 -3.96 -1.12
N GLN A 356 29.24 -2.83 -1.80
CA GLN A 356 29.71 -1.50 -1.38
C GLN A 356 28.67 -0.43 -1.71
N LEU A 357 28.71 0.71 -1.02
CA LEU A 357 27.88 1.85 -1.40
C LEU A 357 28.28 2.36 -2.80
N HIS A 358 27.30 2.85 -3.56
CA HIS A 358 27.61 3.63 -4.76
C HIS A 358 28.32 4.92 -4.33
N PRO A 359 29.31 5.44 -5.11
CA PRO A 359 30.08 6.63 -4.73
C PRO A 359 29.22 7.86 -4.40
N TRP A 360 28.09 8.03 -5.09
CA TRP A 360 27.19 9.15 -4.85
C TRP A 360 26.43 9.03 -3.52
N VAL A 361 26.11 7.81 -3.07
CA VAL A 361 25.51 7.55 -1.74
C VAL A 361 26.55 7.69 -0.65
N GLU A 362 27.77 7.20 -0.89
CA GLU A 362 28.87 7.39 0.05
C GLU A 362 29.17 8.88 0.27
N SER A 363 29.20 9.67 -0.80
CA SER A 363 29.35 11.12 -0.70
C SER A 363 28.20 11.75 0.06
N PHE A 364 26.96 11.41 -0.28
CA PHE A 364 25.76 11.93 0.40
C PHE A 364 25.78 11.65 1.91
N ASN A 365 26.12 10.42 2.30
CA ASN A 365 26.24 10.04 3.71
C ASN A 365 27.38 10.80 4.42
N ARG A 366 28.51 11.02 3.75
CA ARG A 366 29.66 11.77 4.28
C ARG A 366 29.37 13.27 4.42
N GLU A 367 28.52 13.82 3.56
CA GLU A 367 28.08 15.22 3.60
C GLU A 367 27.19 15.52 4.82
N ARG A 368 26.57 14.50 5.42
CA ARG A 368 25.77 14.61 6.66
C ARG A 368 24.62 15.61 6.57
N HIS A 369 23.98 15.73 5.39
CA HIS A 369 22.74 16.52 5.20
C HIS A 369 21.66 16.15 6.21
N THR A 370 21.59 14.87 6.60
CA THR A 370 20.76 14.33 7.67
C THR A 370 20.83 15.14 8.97
N ASP A 371 21.97 15.72 9.33
CA ASP A 371 22.14 16.45 10.59
C ASP A 371 21.69 17.92 10.52
N SER A 372 21.35 18.42 9.32
CA SER A 372 21.03 19.84 9.10
C SER A 372 19.74 20.31 9.80
N TRP A 373 18.88 19.36 10.20
CA TRP A 373 17.63 19.62 10.92
C TRP A 373 17.70 19.38 12.43
N PHE A 374 18.89 19.08 12.99
CA PHE A 374 19.03 18.70 14.40
C PHE A 374 18.42 19.70 15.37
N ASP A 375 18.72 20.99 15.19
CA ASP A 375 18.18 22.09 16.00
C ASP A 375 17.15 22.94 15.23
N ARG A 376 16.44 22.33 14.27
CA ARG A 376 15.40 23.00 13.48
C ARG A 376 14.03 22.41 13.82
N PRO A 377 13.30 23.00 14.78
CA PRO A 377 11.99 22.48 15.15
C PRO A 377 11.03 22.58 13.97
N TRP A 378 10.22 21.53 13.81
CA TRP A 378 9.15 21.52 12.82
C TRP A 378 8.05 22.50 13.24
N GLN A 379 7.85 23.48 12.37
CA GLN A 379 6.84 24.52 12.46
C GLN A 379 5.90 24.43 11.24
N PRO A 380 4.67 24.95 11.35
CA PRO A 380 3.74 25.02 10.23
C PRO A 380 4.40 25.66 8.99
N LEU A 381 4.26 25.02 7.84
CA LEU A 381 4.78 25.50 6.55
C LEU A 381 4.13 26.83 6.16
N ARG A 382 2.83 26.97 6.45
CA ARG A 382 2.00 28.11 6.06
C ARG A 382 1.42 28.77 7.33
N PRO A 383 2.24 29.46 8.14
CA PRO A 383 1.83 30.02 9.42
C PRO A 383 0.75 31.11 9.29
N GLU A 384 0.49 31.61 8.08
CA GLU A 384 -0.58 32.55 7.79
C GLU A 384 -1.98 31.91 7.68
N LEU A 385 -2.07 30.58 7.59
CA LEU A 385 -3.35 29.88 7.61
C LEU A 385 -3.86 29.69 9.05
N ASP A 386 -5.18 29.75 9.22
CA ASP A 386 -5.84 29.39 10.48
C ASP A 386 -6.04 27.87 10.55
N TYR A 387 -5.03 27.15 11.08
CA TYR A 387 -5.06 25.70 11.19
C TYR A 387 -6.17 25.21 12.14
N ASP A 388 -6.48 25.96 13.20
CA ASP A 388 -7.53 25.63 14.15
C ASP A 388 -8.90 25.62 13.46
N SER A 389 -9.18 26.62 12.62
CA SER A 389 -10.43 26.65 11.85
C SER A 389 -10.47 25.62 10.72
N LEU A 390 -9.33 25.25 10.13
CA LEU A 390 -9.28 24.34 8.97
C LEU A 390 -9.37 22.88 9.39
N ILE A 391 -8.73 22.52 10.50
CA ILE A 391 -8.49 21.13 10.90
C ILE A 391 -9.12 20.83 12.26
N GLY A 392 -8.97 21.74 13.21
CA GLY A 392 -9.32 21.54 14.62
C GLY A 392 -8.14 21.91 15.53
N PRO A 393 -8.28 21.79 16.85
CA PRO A 393 -7.27 22.23 17.80
C PRO A 393 -5.93 21.49 17.60
N ASP A 394 -4.83 22.23 17.66
CA ASP A 394 -3.45 21.70 17.57
C ASP A 394 -3.15 20.62 18.60
N ARG A 395 -3.80 20.70 19.77
CA ARG A 395 -3.76 19.65 20.78
C ARG A 395 -5.10 18.91 20.81
N ALA A 396 -5.22 17.85 20.02
CA ALA A 396 -6.40 17.00 20.03
C ALA A 396 -6.25 15.81 20.99
N ARG A 397 -7.39 15.30 21.45
CA ARG A 397 -7.42 14.13 22.33
C ARG A 397 -7.04 12.89 21.54
N GLY A 398 -6.03 12.16 22.02
CA GLY A 398 -5.61 10.87 21.47
C GLY A 398 -4.35 10.92 20.62
N GLU A 399 -3.86 12.13 20.29
CA GLU A 399 -2.56 12.37 19.70
C GLU A 399 -1.43 11.92 20.64
N ALA A 400 -0.37 11.36 20.05
CA ALA A 400 0.84 10.94 20.73
C ALA A 400 1.98 11.92 20.47
N ALA A 401 3.02 11.89 21.31
CA ALA A 401 4.10 12.87 21.28
C ALA A 401 5.25 12.53 20.31
N GLY A 402 5.00 11.73 19.27
CA GLY A 402 6.02 11.22 18.35
C GLY A 402 7.26 10.68 19.08
N VAL A 403 8.45 11.09 18.63
CA VAL A 403 9.73 10.79 19.29
C VAL A 403 10.16 11.96 20.18
N ARG A 404 9.37 12.23 21.24
CA ARG A 404 9.52 13.39 22.15
C ARG A 404 9.31 14.76 21.47
N GLN A 405 8.52 14.76 20.42
CA GLN A 405 8.15 15.92 19.61
C GLN A 405 6.98 16.73 20.19
N GLY A 406 6.27 16.16 21.17
CA GLY A 406 5.09 16.82 21.75
C GLY A 406 3.82 16.62 20.91
N VAL A 407 2.72 17.19 21.40
CA VAL A 407 1.35 16.99 20.88
C VAL A 407 0.74 18.33 20.39
N ALA A 408 1.60 19.26 19.99
CA ALA A 408 1.28 20.59 19.51
C ALA A 408 2.53 21.20 18.89
N PHE A 409 2.38 22.09 17.92
CA PHE A 409 3.48 22.84 17.34
C PHE A 409 4.11 23.84 18.34
N PRO A 410 5.41 24.17 18.20
CA PRO A 410 6.39 23.56 17.30
C PRO A 410 6.94 22.22 17.85
N HIS A 411 7.29 21.30 16.95
CA HIS A 411 7.82 19.98 17.32
C HIS A 411 9.36 19.96 17.31
N PRO A 412 10.04 19.73 18.45
CA PRO A 412 11.49 19.58 18.47
C PRO A 412 11.95 18.37 17.66
N THR A 413 12.96 18.54 16.82
CA THR A 413 13.50 17.45 15.99
C THR A 413 14.63 16.69 16.65
N ASN A 414 15.36 17.27 17.61
CA ASN A 414 16.57 16.69 18.23
C ASN A 414 16.37 15.35 19.00
N GLY A 415 15.15 14.82 19.10
CA GLY A 415 14.85 13.58 19.81
C GLY A 415 15.13 13.63 21.32
N GLY A 416 15.28 14.83 21.89
CA GLY A 416 15.70 15.05 23.27
C GLY A 416 17.18 14.77 23.53
N LEU A 417 18.02 14.76 22.49
CA LEU A 417 19.46 14.54 22.59
C LEU A 417 20.23 15.87 22.50
N PRO A 418 21.46 15.93 23.06
CA PRO A 418 22.35 17.09 22.90
C PRO A 418 23.17 17.06 21.59
N GLN A 419 23.14 15.95 20.86
CA GLN A 419 23.85 15.75 19.59
C GLN A 419 23.12 14.71 18.72
N PRO A 420 23.33 14.68 17.38
CA PRO A 420 22.71 13.70 16.49
C PRO A 420 22.92 12.25 16.94
N GLY A 421 21.88 11.44 16.84
CA GLY A 421 21.85 10.03 17.25
C GLY A 421 20.51 9.37 16.99
N PRO A 422 20.31 8.09 17.37
CA PRO A 422 19.13 7.32 16.94
C PRO A 422 17.78 7.96 17.25
N ALA A 423 17.63 8.56 18.44
CA ALA A 423 16.38 9.25 18.78
C ALA A 423 16.14 10.52 17.94
N TYR A 424 17.20 11.23 17.54
CA TYR A 424 17.10 12.33 16.59
C TYR A 424 16.70 11.82 15.20
N TYR A 425 17.35 10.77 14.69
CA TYR A 425 17.04 10.24 13.36
C TYR A 425 15.61 9.70 13.28
N ALA A 426 15.11 9.07 14.35
CA ALA A 426 13.71 8.66 14.45
C ALA A 426 12.74 9.86 14.51
N ALA A 427 13.11 10.96 15.19
CA ALA A 427 12.31 12.18 15.19
C ALA A 427 12.34 12.88 13.81
N LEU A 428 13.48 12.86 13.11
CA LEU A 428 13.64 13.36 11.75
C LEU A 428 12.72 12.60 10.78
N THR A 429 12.72 11.26 10.81
CA THR A 429 11.83 10.44 9.97
C THR A 429 10.36 10.55 10.38
N THR A 430 10.08 10.84 11.66
CA THR A 430 8.74 11.21 12.18
C THR A 430 8.47 12.73 12.04
N SER A 431 8.95 13.33 10.96
CA SER A 431 8.69 14.73 10.60
C SER A 431 8.75 14.87 9.07
N PRO A 432 8.23 15.96 8.50
CA PRO A 432 8.30 16.18 7.05
C PRO A 432 9.74 16.22 6.50
N TYR A 433 10.72 16.51 7.36
CA TYR A 433 12.13 16.58 6.98
C TYR A 433 12.70 15.23 6.53
N GLY A 434 12.13 14.10 6.97
CA GLY A 434 12.49 12.79 6.43
C GLY A 434 12.18 12.67 4.92
N ASN A 435 11.05 13.21 4.47
CA ASN A 435 10.72 13.24 3.05
C ASN A 435 11.60 14.22 2.27
N GLU A 436 11.94 15.37 2.86
CA GLU A 436 12.87 16.33 2.26
C GLU A 436 14.27 15.69 2.08
N LEU A 437 14.77 14.98 3.10
CA LEU A 437 16.02 14.22 3.02
C LEU A 437 15.98 13.15 1.91
N LEU A 438 14.88 12.41 1.78
CA LEU A 438 14.74 11.41 0.73
C LEU A 438 14.69 12.04 -0.66
N LEU A 439 14.03 13.20 -0.80
CA LEU A 439 14.02 13.96 -2.05
C LEU A 439 15.44 14.38 -2.44
N GLU A 440 16.24 14.90 -1.51
CA GLU A 440 17.63 15.28 -1.80
C GLU A 440 18.46 14.11 -2.35
N LEU A 441 18.31 12.92 -1.74
CA LEU A 441 18.95 11.69 -2.24
C LEU A 441 18.42 11.31 -3.64
N ALA A 442 17.11 11.42 -3.87
CA ALA A 442 16.49 11.12 -5.15
C ALA A 442 17.00 12.03 -6.27
N LEU A 443 17.12 13.34 -6.01
CA LEU A 443 17.67 14.29 -6.98
C LEU A 443 19.14 13.96 -7.30
N ARG A 444 19.94 13.60 -6.28
CA ARG A 444 21.32 13.12 -6.48
C ARG A 444 21.36 11.84 -7.32
N ALA A 445 20.41 10.92 -7.11
CA ALA A 445 20.32 9.67 -7.86
C ALA A 445 19.98 9.93 -9.34
N ILE A 446 19.00 10.79 -9.64
CA ILE A 446 18.64 11.17 -11.02
C ILE A 446 19.88 11.65 -11.78
N GLU A 447 20.66 12.55 -11.18
CA GLU A 447 21.89 13.09 -11.78
C GLU A 447 23.01 12.05 -11.90
N SER A 448 23.30 11.34 -10.81
CA SER A 448 24.46 10.43 -10.73
C SER A 448 24.28 9.18 -11.59
N GLU A 449 23.07 8.65 -11.65
CA GLU A 449 22.72 7.47 -12.44
C GLU A 449 22.37 7.82 -13.89
N LYS A 450 22.20 9.12 -14.19
CA LYS A 450 21.77 9.66 -15.49
C LYS A 450 20.44 9.04 -15.92
N LEU A 451 19.48 9.02 -14.99
CA LEU A 451 18.19 8.39 -15.21
C LEU A 451 17.43 9.09 -16.33
N GLY A 452 16.92 8.31 -17.29
CA GLY A 452 16.12 8.84 -18.40
C GLY A 452 16.91 9.53 -19.51
N THR A 453 18.25 9.54 -19.43
CA THR A 453 19.09 10.07 -20.51
C THR A 453 19.49 9.02 -21.55
N ARG A 454 19.18 7.75 -21.29
CA ARG A 454 19.58 6.60 -22.14
C ARG A 454 18.49 6.25 -23.15
N GLU A 455 18.83 5.36 -24.08
CA GLU A 455 17.86 4.84 -25.04
C GLU A 455 16.86 3.88 -24.39
N THR A 456 17.30 3.08 -23.43
CA THR A 456 16.40 2.22 -22.64
C THR A 456 15.67 3.04 -21.59
N ALA A 457 14.41 2.70 -21.34
CA ALA A 457 13.66 3.31 -20.24
C ALA A 457 14.22 2.85 -18.89
N ASP A 458 14.49 3.79 -18.01
CA ASP A 458 14.89 3.57 -16.62
C ASP A 458 13.67 3.63 -15.69
N MET A 459 13.83 3.23 -14.43
CA MET A 459 12.78 3.36 -13.42
C MET A 459 13.34 3.90 -12.09
N LEU A 460 12.62 4.85 -11.53
CA LEU A 460 12.85 5.42 -10.20
C LEU A 460 11.63 5.14 -9.31
N CYS A 461 11.83 4.36 -8.25
CA CYS A 461 10.85 4.10 -7.21
C CYS A 461 11.18 4.92 -5.97
N LEU A 462 10.25 5.76 -5.51
CA LEU A 462 10.38 6.59 -4.32
C LEU A 462 9.24 6.27 -3.37
N SER A 463 9.56 5.85 -2.14
CA SER A 463 8.56 5.75 -1.07
C SER A 463 8.88 6.70 0.08
N PHE A 464 8.11 7.78 0.14
CA PHE A 464 8.15 8.81 1.16
C PHE A 464 7.40 8.32 2.40
N SER A 465 8.15 7.96 3.45
CA SER A 465 7.62 7.22 4.60
C SER A 465 7.20 8.09 5.78
N SER A 466 7.56 9.37 5.81
CA SER A 466 7.30 10.21 6.97
C SER A 466 5.81 10.46 7.21
N ASN A 467 4.99 10.46 6.17
CA ASN A 467 3.53 10.60 6.28
C ASN A 467 2.91 9.53 7.17
N ASP A 468 3.40 8.28 7.08
CA ASP A 468 2.93 7.16 7.91
C ASP A 468 3.36 7.30 9.37
N ALA A 469 4.61 7.69 9.63
CA ALA A 469 5.10 7.92 10.99
C ALA A 469 4.36 9.08 11.68
N ILE A 470 4.08 10.15 10.93
CA ILE A 470 3.30 11.31 11.39
C ILE A 470 1.85 10.89 11.65
N GLY A 471 1.20 10.23 10.69
CA GLY A 471 -0.19 9.79 10.85
C GLY A 471 -0.37 8.73 11.95
N HIS A 472 0.63 7.90 12.22
CA HIS A 472 0.63 7.00 13.38
C HIS A 472 0.79 7.72 14.73
N SER A 473 1.51 8.85 14.74
CA SER A 473 1.77 9.61 15.97
C SER A 473 0.59 10.53 16.32
N TRP A 474 0.08 11.30 15.36
CA TRP A 474 -0.95 12.31 15.62
C TRP A 474 -2.33 11.95 15.03
N GLY A 475 -2.41 10.97 14.14
CA GLY A 475 -3.67 10.57 13.53
C GLY A 475 -4.00 11.37 12.26
N PRO A 476 -4.86 10.82 11.39
CA PRO A 476 -5.04 11.33 10.03
C PRO A 476 -5.84 12.62 9.89
N ASP A 477 -6.40 13.12 10.99
CA ASP A 477 -7.21 14.32 11.02
C ASP A 477 -6.51 15.46 11.79
N SER A 478 -5.21 15.32 12.08
CA SER A 478 -4.42 16.27 12.87
C SER A 478 -3.81 17.40 12.03
N GLN A 479 -3.35 18.47 12.72
CA GLN A 479 -2.65 19.58 12.09
C GLN A 479 -1.31 19.13 11.47
N GLU A 480 -0.63 18.17 12.09
CA GLU A 480 0.62 17.57 11.64
C GLU A 480 0.47 16.85 10.30
N VAL A 481 -0.60 16.08 10.09
CA VAL A 481 -0.86 15.40 8.81
C VAL A 481 -1.24 16.40 7.72
N PHE A 482 -1.99 17.45 8.07
CA PHE A 482 -2.27 18.54 7.14
C PHE A 482 -0.98 19.22 6.69
N ASP A 483 -0.13 19.65 7.64
CA ASP A 483 1.15 20.29 7.32
C ASP A 483 2.08 19.39 6.52
N ALA A 484 2.20 18.12 6.91
CA ALA A 484 2.99 17.13 6.19
C ALA A 484 2.50 16.97 4.75
N THR A 485 1.20 17.04 4.51
CA THR A 485 0.63 16.95 3.15
C THR A 485 0.90 18.21 2.33
N LEU A 486 0.84 19.40 2.94
CA LEU A 486 1.29 20.64 2.27
C LEU A 486 2.78 20.58 1.91
N ARG A 487 3.61 19.98 2.75
CA ARG A 487 5.04 19.79 2.44
C ARG A 487 5.29 18.71 1.39
N SER A 488 4.48 17.64 1.39
CA SER A 488 4.50 16.64 0.32
C SER A 488 4.18 17.26 -1.05
N ASP A 489 3.29 18.25 -1.12
CA ASP A 489 3.01 19.02 -2.34
C ASP A 489 4.27 19.73 -2.87
N VAL A 490 5.02 20.40 -1.98
CA VAL A 490 6.31 21.05 -2.31
C VAL A 490 7.37 20.03 -2.72
N VAL A 491 7.40 18.85 -2.09
CA VAL A 491 8.30 17.75 -2.48
C VAL A 491 8.00 17.28 -3.91
N VAL A 492 6.72 17.13 -4.26
CA VAL A 492 6.28 16.76 -5.61
C VAL A 492 6.64 17.84 -6.62
N GLU A 493 6.41 19.11 -6.29
CA GLU A 493 6.78 20.24 -7.16
C GLU A 493 8.27 20.21 -7.52
N LYS A 494 9.15 20.15 -6.51
CA LYS A 494 10.61 20.07 -6.71
C LYS A 494 11.05 18.84 -7.50
N LEU A 495 10.39 17.70 -7.28
CA LEU A 495 10.66 16.48 -8.06
C LEU A 495 10.29 16.68 -9.53
N LEU A 496 9.10 17.23 -9.81
CA LEU A 496 8.64 17.49 -11.17
C LEU A 496 9.50 18.53 -11.89
N GLU A 497 9.92 19.59 -11.22
CA GLU A 497 10.89 20.56 -11.75
C GLU A 497 12.20 19.88 -12.15
N SER A 498 12.76 19.04 -11.28
CA SER A 498 14.00 18.32 -11.60
C SER A 498 13.82 17.34 -12.77
N LEU A 499 12.68 16.65 -12.86
CA LEU A 499 12.37 15.76 -13.97
C LEU A 499 12.21 16.54 -15.29
N ASP A 500 11.54 17.69 -15.25
CA ASP A 500 11.40 18.57 -16.41
C ASP A 500 12.76 19.05 -16.93
N ASP A 501 13.66 19.43 -16.01
CA ASP A 501 14.98 19.96 -16.35
C ASP A 501 15.96 18.88 -16.81
N ARG A 502 15.99 17.73 -16.12
CA ARG A 502 17.03 16.69 -16.32
C ARG A 502 16.62 15.62 -17.33
N VAL A 503 15.33 15.29 -17.42
CA VAL A 503 14.80 14.25 -18.31
C VAL A 503 14.09 14.87 -19.51
N GLY A 504 13.32 15.93 -19.27
CA GLY A 504 12.51 16.62 -20.27
C GLY A 504 11.02 16.30 -20.14
N LYS A 505 10.17 17.33 -20.21
CA LYS A 505 8.71 17.18 -20.28
C LYS A 505 8.31 16.21 -21.40
N GLY A 506 7.40 15.29 -21.09
CA GLY A 506 6.95 14.25 -22.02
C GLY A 506 7.89 13.04 -22.15
N ARG A 507 9.10 13.08 -21.57
CA ARG A 507 10.06 11.95 -21.57
C ARG A 507 10.03 11.12 -20.29
N TYR A 508 9.23 11.50 -19.30
CA TYR A 508 8.98 10.68 -18.11
C TYR A 508 7.49 10.40 -17.92
N LEU A 509 7.18 9.28 -17.29
CA LEU A 509 5.85 8.93 -16.80
C LEU A 509 5.92 8.83 -15.28
N LEU A 510 5.22 9.73 -14.58
CA LEU A 510 5.12 9.68 -13.12
C LEU A 510 3.77 9.09 -12.70
N VAL A 511 3.82 8.13 -11.77
CA VAL A 511 2.67 7.56 -11.07
C VAL A 511 2.81 7.92 -9.61
N LEU A 512 1.79 8.56 -9.04
CA LEU A 512 1.71 8.85 -7.61
C LEU A 512 0.57 8.04 -6.99
N THR A 513 0.84 7.38 -5.87
CA THR A 513 -0.14 6.57 -5.15
C THR A 513 0.21 6.49 -3.66
N SER A 514 -0.57 5.71 -2.91
CA SER A 514 -0.25 5.26 -1.56
C SER A 514 -0.28 3.74 -1.47
N ASP A 515 0.42 3.19 -0.48
CA ASP A 515 0.44 1.76 -0.14
C ASP A 515 -0.74 1.33 0.73
N HIS A 516 -1.35 2.26 1.47
CA HIS A 516 -2.58 2.10 2.22
C HIS A 516 -3.15 3.44 2.71
N GLY A 517 -4.39 3.44 3.21
CA GLY A 517 -4.93 4.55 3.99
C GLY A 517 -4.67 4.39 5.50
N ILE A 518 -5.49 5.06 6.30
CA ILE A 518 -5.53 4.91 7.76
C ILE A 518 -6.92 5.27 8.28
N CYS A 519 -7.35 4.64 9.37
CA CYS A 519 -8.60 4.97 10.04
C CYS A 519 -8.43 6.16 11.00
N PRO A 520 -9.50 6.96 11.26
CA PRO A 520 -9.45 8.00 12.29
C PRO A 520 -9.08 7.44 13.67
N LEU A 521 -8.53 8.31 14.53
CA LEU A 521 -8.31 7.95 15.93
C LEU A 521 -9.65 7.53 16.59
N PRO A 522 -9.62 6.61 17.57
CA PRO A 522 -10.83 6.21 18.30
C PRO A 522 -11.55 7.41 18.93
N GLU A 523 -10.81 8.38 19.48
CA GLU A 523 -11.37 9.60 20.06
C GLU A 523 -12.16 10.44 19.05
N VAL A 524 -11.62 10.62 17.84
CA VAL A 524 -12.29 11.32 16.74
C VAL A 524 -13.53 10.56 16.30
N SER A 525 -13.46 9.23 16.27
CA SER A 525 -14.60 8.37 15.92
C SER A 525 -15.72 8.42 16.97
N ILE A 526 -15.38 8.40 18.26
CA ILE A 526 -16.32 8.54 19.38
C ILE A 526 -17.02 9.90 19.35
N ALA A 527 -16.27 10.97 19.10
CA ALA A 527 -16.83 12.32 18.97
C ALA A 527 -17.85 12.43 17.81
N LYS A 528 -17.72 11.57 16.79
CA LYS A 528 -18.67 11.43 15.66
C LYS A 528 -19.78 10.40 15.92
N GLY A 529 -19.94 9.92 17.16
CA GLY A 529 -20.98 8.97 17.56
C GLY A 529 -20.74 7.53 17.09
N LYS A 530 -19.51 7.18 16.65
CA LYS A 530 -19.17 5.81 16.25
C LYS A 530 -18.72 4.98 17.45
N SER A 531 -19.05 3.70 17.43
CA SER A 531 -18.52 2.73 18.39
C SER A 531 -17.04 2.48 18.08
N ALA A 532 -16.15 3.06 18.88
CA ALA A 532 -14.70 2.89 18.77
C ALA A 532 -14.06 2.86 20.16
N GLY A 533 -12.83 2.33 20.24
CA GLY A 533 -12.08 2.28 21.50
C GLY A 533 -10.64 1.87 21.28
N ARG A 534 -9.79 2.17 22.27
CA ARG A 534 -8.39 1.71 22.28
C ARG A 534 -8.31 0.29 22.83
N VAL A 535 -7.56 -0.56 22.13
CA VAL A 535 -7.27 -1.93 22.58
C VAL A 535 -5.89 -1.94 23.24
N SER A 536 -5.83 -2.36 24.51
CA SER A 536 -4.55 -2.59 25.18
C SER A 536 -4.02 -3.98 24.82
N ILE A 537 -3.01 -4.04 23.96
CA ILE A 537 -2.36 -5.32 23.58
C ILE A 537 -1.81 -6.05 24.81
N SER A 538 -1.27 -5.32 25.79
CA SER A 538 -0.75 -5.96 27.02
C SER A 538 -1.89 -6.58 27.86
N ALA A 539 -3.04 -5.92 27.92
CA ALA A 539 -4.21 -6.49 28.59
C ALA A 539 -4.75 -7.71 27.82
N LEU A 540 -4.82 -7.62 26.49
CA LEU A 540 -5.24 -8.73 25.64
C LEU A 540 -4.31 -9.94 25.78
N GLN A 541 -3.00 -9.71 25.79
CA GLN A 541 -2.00 -10.76 25.97
C GLN A 541 -2.09 -11.39 27.36
N ARG A 542 -2.28 -10.59 28.43
CA ARG A 542 -2.53 -11.14 29.78
C ARG A 542 -3.78 -12.01 29.82
N ALA A 543 -4.87 -11.57 29.20
CA ALA A 543 -6.11 -12.33 29.14
C ALA A 543 -5.96 -13.63 28.34
N ALA A 544 -5.28 -13.58 27.18
CA ALA A 544 -4.99 -14.77 26.37
C ALA A 544 -4.12 -15.78 27.12
N ASN A 545 -3.06 -15.32 27.79
CA ASN A 545 -2.18 -16.18 28.60
C ASN A 545 -2.88 -16.78 29.81
N ALA A 546 -3.92 -16.13 30.34
CA ALA A 546 -4.72 -16.67 31.44
C ALA A 546 -5.78 -17.68 30.96
N PHE A 547 -6.14 -17.64 29.68
CA PHE A 547 -7.09 -18.57 29.07
C PHE A 547 -6.42 -19.88 28.61
N LEU A 548 -5.19 -19.78 28.10
CA LEU A 548 -4.31 -20.92 27.78
C LEU A 548 -3.84 -21.60 29.06
#